data_AF-Q7RP07-F1
#
_entry.id   AF-Q7RP07-F1
#
_cell.length_a   1.000
_cell.length_b   1.000
_cell.length_c   1.000
_cell.angle_alpha   90.00
_cell.angle_beta   90.00
_cell.angle_gamma   90.00
#
_symmetry.space_group_name_H-M   'P 1'
#
loop_
_entity.id
_entity.type
_entity.pdbx_description
1 polymer ?
#
loop_
_entity_poly.entity_id
_entity_poly.type
_entity_poly.pdbx_seq_one_letter_code
_entity_poly.pdbx_strand_id
1 'polypeptide(L)'
;MENLALYAIFDGHGPYGHDVSNYVQKELPYMIIRDEQLLTNPKKVFTNAFLTIHENIERGTNLYLESIVNGGMKSSSNIGKNKVNETTNIQLDSNTKNIPSESDNDNHSYLESYDNFKSGDNVYSDNYDDNINSDKDNDFYDDNIDQNSESDDSNEYVNEKKKLNKKKKNNKPFFDSTMSGTTATIIVHLFKEKKLYVAYVGDSRAVLGKKKKGSSNKIDAVELTKDHKPNSEGEKKRIIKSGGQVLKLEGDIPYRVFLKNKFYPGLAMSRAIGDTLGHQIGIISEPDFMEVNIDDDEDILVLICSDGVWEFISSEEAVNMIYEYGYDKVQDAAENLAKESWDRWLSEEENIVDDITVQAIYLSDKLKNNNEI
;
A
#
# COMPACT_ATOMS: atom_id res chain seq x y z
N MET A 1 -9.13 -12.08 21.41
CA MET A 1 -8.04 -11.56 20.54
C MET A 1 -6.89 -10.94 21.33
N GLU A 2 -6.79 -11.15 22.66
CA GLU A 2 -5.76 -10.52 23.51
C GLU A 2 -4.33 -11.08 23.35
N ASN A 3 -4.05 -11.89 22.33
CA ASN A 3 -2.73 -12.53 22.12
C ASN A 3 -2.27 -12.44 20.67
N LEU A 4 -2.61 -11.35 19.98
CA LEU A 4 -2.11 -11.08 18.65
C LEU A 4 -1.72 -9.61 18.49
N ALA A 5 -0.73 -9.37 17.64
CA ALA A 5 -0.41 -8.05 17.11
C ALA A 5 -0.43 -8.11 15.57
N LEU A 6 -0.67 -6.96 14.96
CA LEU A 6 -0.65 -6.81 13.51
C LEU A 6 0.31 -5.67 13.15
N TYR A 7 1.20 -5.95 12.21
CA TYR A 7 2.19 -5.03 11.67
C TYR A 7 1.99 -4.95 10.16
N ALA A 8 2.06 -3.77 9.57
CA ALA A 8 1.86 -3.63 8.13
C ALA A 8 2.49 -2.35 7.57
N ILE A 9 2.95 -2.44 6.32
CA ILE A 9 3.32 -1.30 5.48
C ILE A 9 2.48 -1.34 4.20
N PHE A 10 1.98 -0.17 3.82
CA PHE A 10 1.21 0.09 2.61
C PHE A 10 1.87 1.25 1.88
N ASP A 11 2.71 0.92 0.92
CA ASP A 11 3.43 1.92 0.13
C ASP A 11 2.57 2.31 -1.08
N GLY A 12 2.18 3.57 -1.16
CA GLY A 12 1.15 4.05 -2.09
C GLY A 12 1.76 4.77 -3.27
N HIS A 13 1.33 4.44 -4.48
CA HIS A 13 1.89 5.02 -5.71
C HIS A 13 0.81 5.50 -6.68
N GLY A 14 1.22 6.38 -7.60
CA GLY A 14 0.33 7.03 -8.55
C GLY A 14 -0.44 8.22 -7.95
N PRO A 15 -1.26 8.91 -8.76
CA PRO A 15 -1.87 10.19 -8.37
C PRO A 15 -2.74 10.14 -7.10
N TYR A 16 -3.38 8.99 -6.84
CA TYR A 16 -4.21 8.73 -5.67
C TYR A 16 -3.63 7.62 -4.78
N GLY A 17 -2.33 7.34 -4.88
CA GLY A 17 -1.68 6.27 -4.13
C GLY A 17 -1.89 6.38 -2.62
N HIS A 18 -1.78 7.60 -2.09
CA HIS A 18 -2.06 7.90 -0.69
C HIS A 18 -3.52 7.61 -0.27
N ASP A 19 -4.50 7.81 -1.15
CA ASP A 19 -5.90 7.48 -0.86
C ASP A 19 -6.13 5.96 -0.87
N VAL A 20 -5.50 5.27 -1.84
CA VAL A 20 -5.53 3.81 -1.94
C VAL A 20 -4.91 3.19 -0.70
N SER A 21 -3.68 3.56 -0.34
CA SER A 21 -2.98 3.04 0.84
C SER A 21 -3.73 3.34 2.12
N ASN A 22 -4.27 4.56 2.29
CA ASN A 22 -5.11 4.91 3.45
C ASN A 22 -6.40 4.09 3.54
N TYR A 23 -7.03 3.77 2.42
CA TYR A 23 -8.21 2.89 2.41
C TYR A 23 -7.83 1.47 2.80
N VAL A 24 -6.75 0.94 2.21
CA VAL A 24 -6.25 -0.42 2.48
C VAL A 24 -5.84 -0.56 3.95
N GLN A 25 -5.11 0.41 4.48
CA GLN A 25 -4.65 0.45 5.87
C GLN A 25 -5.82 0.43 6.89
N LYS A 26 -6.97 1.01 6.55
CA LYS A 26 -8.15 1.03 7.42
C LYS A 26 -8.97 -0.26 7.35
N GLU A 27 -9.12 -0.85 6.18
CA GLU A 27 -10.07 -1.94 5.96
C GLU A 27 -9.40 -3.32 6.00
N LEU A 28 -8.21 -3.49 5.42
CA LEU A 28 -7.57 -4.80 5.29
C LEU A 28 -7.29 -5.48 6.66
N PRO A 29 -6.68 -4.79 7.65
CA PRO A 29 -6.49 -5.37 8.98
C PRO A 29 -7.79 -5.82 9.64
N TYR A 30 -8.85 -5.03 9.47
CA TYR A 30 -10.17 -5.32 10.03
C TYR A 30 -10.80 -6.57 9.40
N MET A 31 -10.66 -6.75 8.09
CA MET A 31 -11.15 -7.94 7.38
C MET A 31 -10.44 -9.21 7.84
N ILE A 32 -9.12 -9.14 8.07
CA ILE A 32 -8.30 -10.28 8.51
C ILE A 32 -8.63 -10.66 9.95
N ILE A 33 -8.60 -9.70 10.88
CA ILE A 33 -8.74 -9.99 12.32
C ILE A 33 -10.15 -10.49 12.67
N ARG A 34 -11.18 -10.09 11.92
CA ARG A 34 -12.57 -10.46 12.20
C ARG A 34 -13.02 -11.77 11.55
N ASP A 35 -12.21 -12.36 10.68
CA ASP A 35 -12.55 -13.64 10.07
C ASP A 35 -12.36 -14.78 11.09
N GLU A 36 -13.42 -15.53 11.34
CA GLU A 36 -13.42 -16.67 12.29
C GLU A 36 -12.46 -17.78 11.85
N GLN A 37 -12.08 -17.82 10.57
CA GLN A 37 -11.15 -18.80 10.01
C GLN A 37 -9.68 -18.37 10.15
N LEU A 38 -9.34 -17.22 10.74
CA LEU A 38 -7.97 -16.73 10.81
C LEU A 38 -6.99 -17.77 11.39
N LEU A 39 -7.40 -18.50 12.42
CA LEU A 39 -6.53 -19.51 13.05
C LEU A 39 -6.61 -20.90 12.40
N THR A 40 -7.67 -21.18 11.61
CA THR A 40 -7.92 -22.52 11.05
C THR A 40 -7.59 -22.62 9.56
N ASN A 41 -7.67 -21.50 8.83
CA ASN A 41 -7.34 -21.40 7.42
C ASN A 41 -6.81 -19.99 7.08
N PRO A 42 -5.69 -19.57 7.69
CA PRO A 42 -5.17 -18.21 7.54
C PRO A 42 -4.92 -17.85 6.07
N LYS A 43 -4.31 -18.74 5.28
CA LYS A 43 -4.07 -18.49 3.85
C LYS A 43 -5.33 -18.04 3.12
N LYS A 44 -6.44 -18.74 3.32
CA LYS A 44 -7.72 -18.39 2.69
C LYS A 44 -8.24 -17.04 3.19
N VAL A 45 -8.12 -16.75 4.48
CA VAL A 45 -8.52 -15.46 5.05
C VAL A 45 -7.75 -14.31 4.41
N PHE A 46 -6.42 -14.40 4.35
CA PHE A 46 -5.59 -13.37 3.74
C PHE A 46 -5.89 -13.22 2.25
N THR A 47 -5.94 -14.33 1.48
CA THR A 47 -6.28 -14.28 0.06
C THR A 47 -7.64 -13.62 -0.18
N ASN A 48 -8.68 -14.03 0.55
CA ASN A 48 -10.02 -13.44 0.43
C ASN A 48 -10.02 -11.94 0.79
N ALA A 49 -9.31 -11.55 1.85
CA ALA A 49 -9.27 -10.17 2.30
C ALA A 49 -8.62 -9.26 1.23
N PHE A 50 -7.48 -9.67 0.67
CA PHE A 50 -6.79 -8.94 -0.40
C PHE A 50 -7.61 -8.84 -1.69
N LEU A 51 -8.26 -9.94 -2.11
CA LEU A 51 -9.11 -9.91 -3.30
C LEU A 51 -10.35 -9.04 -3.08
N THR A 52 -11.01 -9.17 -1.94
CA THR A 52 -12.23 -8.39 -1.64
C THR A 52 -11.94 -6.90 -1.52
N ILE A 53 -10.79 -6.51 -0.94
CA ILE A 53 -10.43 -5.10 -0.85
C ILE A 53 -10.13 -4.49 -2.22
N HIS A 54 -9.44 -5.25 -3.10
CA HIS A 54 -9.23 -4.85 -4.48
C HIS A 54 -10.56 -4.69 -5.24
N GLU A 55 -11.48 -5.67 -5.15
CA GLU A 55 -12.82 -5.60 -5.77
C GLU A 55 -13.62 -4.37 -5.27
N ASN A 56 -13.49 -4.02 -3.99
CA ASN A 56 -14.12 -2.83 -3.44
C ASN A 56 -13.55 -1.54 -4.02
N ILE A 57 -12.22 -1.47 -4.19
CA ILE A 57 -11.52 -0.35 -4.82
C ILE A 57 -11.92 -0.23 -6.29
N GLU A 58 -11.89 -1.32 -7.06
CA GLU A 58 -12.29 -1.33 -8.47
C GLU A 58 -13.73 -0.84 -8.65
N ARG A 59 -14.66 -1.34 -7.83
CA ARG A 59 -16.04 -0.85 -7.84
C ARG A 59 -16.15 0.63 -7.48
N GLY A 60 -15.35 1.10 -6.53
CA GLY A 60 -15.28 2.53 -6.17
C GLY A 60 -14.79 3.40 -7.31
N THR A 61 -13.75 2.96 -8.01
CA THR A 61 -13.21 3.63 -9.20
C THR A 61 -14.23 3.71 -10.33
N ASN A 62 -14.93 2.62 -10.63
CA ASN A 62 -15.98 2.64 -11.65
C ASN A 62 -17.09 3.66 -11.31
N LEU A 63 -17.55 3.69 -10.06
CA LEU A 63 -18.55 4.68 -9.61
C LEU A 63 -18.02 6.12 -9.65
N TYR A 64 -16.75 6.32 -9.31
CA TYR A 64 -16.10 7.63 -9.39
C TYR A 64 -16.04 8.14 -10.83
N LEU A 65 -15.58 7.31 -11.77
CA LEU A 65 -15.52 7.64 -13.19
C LEU A 65 -16.91 7.90 -13.78
N GLU A 66 -17.91 7.08 -13.45
CA GLU A 66 -19.31 7.32 -13.84
C GLU A 66 -19.83 8.67 -13.30
N SER A 67 -19.44 9.06 -12.09
CA SER A 67 -19.84 10.34 -11.50
C SER A 67 -19.25 11.55 -12.23
N ILE A 68 -18.02 11.43 -12.73
CA ILE A 68 -17.36 12.47 -13.53
C ILE A 68 -18.05 12.59 -14.89
N VAL A 69 -18.31 11.47 -15.57
CA VAL A 69 -18.99 11.49 -16.88
C VAL A 69 -20.39 12.10 -16.77
N ASN A 70 -21.15 11.68 -15.76
CA ASN A 70 -22.51 12.18 -15.52
C ASN A 70 -22.53 13.63 -15.00
N GLY A 71 -21.50 14.06 -14.25
CA GLY A 71 -21.31 15.43 -13.79
C GLY A 71 -20.89 16.39 -14.92
N GLY A 72 -20.00 15.94 -15.80
CA GLY A 72 -19.54 16.67 -16.99
C GLY A 72 -20.63 16.84 -18.05
N MET A 73 -21.57 15.89 -18.16
CA MET A 73 -22.77 16.06 -19.00
C MET A 73 -23.74 17.14 -18.49
N LYS A 74 -23.70 17.51 -17.20
CA LYS A 74 -24.55 18.58 -16.65
C LYS A 74 -23.95 19.98 -16.83
N SER A 75 -22.64 20.12 -17.07
CA SER A 75 -22.00 21.42 -17.32
C SER A 75 -21.97 21.82 -18.81
N SER A 76 -22.31 20.90 -19.73
CA SER A 76 -22.29 21.13 -21.18
C SER A 76 -23.68 21.28 -21.82
N SER A 77 -24.76 21.33 -21.03
CA SER A 77 -26.12 21.58 -21.54
C SER A 77 -26.44 23.09 -21.70
N ASN A 78 -25.65 23.78 -22.52
CA ASN A 78 -26.03 25.09 -23.08
C ASN A 78 -25.44 25.34 -24.48
N ILE A 79 -25.37 24.29 -25.30
CA ILE A 79 -25.14 24.42 -26.74
C ILE A 79 -26.29 23.71 -27.46
N GLY A 80 -26.85 24.43 -28.43
CA GLY A 80 -28.18 24.23 -29.01
C GLY A 80 -28.46 22.82 -29.52
N LYS A 81 -29.71 22.41 -29.31
CA LYS A 81 -30.36 21.27 -29.95
C LYS A 81 -30.16 21.34 -31.47
N ASN A 82 -29.42 20.40 -32.03
CA ASN A 82 -29.70 19.90 -33.37
C ASN A 82 -29.64 18.37 -33.35
N LYS A 83 -30.78 17.77 -33.68
CA LYS A 83 -31.00 16.33 -33.86
C LYS A 83 -30.12 15.81 -34.99
N VAL A 84 -29.43 14.69 -34.76
CA VAL A 84 -29.32 13.59 -35.74
C VAL A 84 -29.27 12.27 -34.96
N ASN A 85 -30.14 11.35 -35.34
CA ASN A 85 -30.16 9.95 -34.89
C ASN A 85 -28.95 9.21 -35.49
N GLU A 86 -28.33 8.28 -34.76
CA GLU A 86 -28.18 6.90 -35.22
C GLU A 86 -27.46 6.02 -34.18
N THR A 87 -27.97 4.79 -34.11
CA THR A 87 -27.52 3.67 -33.31
C THR A 87 -26.42 2.95 -34.08
N THR A 88 -25.30 2.57 -33.46
CA THR A 88 -24.56 1.37 -33.90
C THR A 88 -23.65 0.82 -32.81
N ASN A 89 -23.91 -0.45 -32.49
CA ASN A 89 -23.01 -1.40 -31.84
C ASN A 89 -21.69 -1.49 -32.62
N ILE A 90 -20.55 -1.54 -31.93
CA ILE A 90 -19.27 -1.89 -32.55
C ILE A 90 -18.97 -3.35 -32.21
N GLN A 91 -19.20 -4.19 -33.22
CA GLN A 91 -18.77 -5.58 -33.31
C GLN A 91 -17.36 -5.58 -33.89
N LEU A 92 -16.41 -6.23 -33.20
CA LEU A 92 -15.03 -6.40 -33.65
C LEU A 92 -14.98 -7.47 -34.74
N ASP A 93 -14.66 -7.07 -35.98
CA ASP A 93 -14.37 -8.00 -37.05
C ASP A 93 -12.87 -8.08 -37.36
N SER A 94 -12.47 -9.32 -37.64
CA SER A 94 -11.11 -9.77 -37.89
C SER A 94 -10.88 -9.95 -39.39
N ASN A 95 -9.64 -9.66 -39.81
CA ASN A 95 -8.98 -9.97 -41.10
C ASN A 95 -8.71 -8.78 -42.03
N THR A 96 -7.42 -8.49 -42.25
CA THR A 96 -6.78 -8.58 -43.58
C THR A 96 -5.25 -8.58 -43.43
N LYS A 97 -4.58 -9.31 -44.34
CA LYS A 97 -3.13 -9.58 -44.42
C LYS A 97 -2.45 -8.74 -45.53
N ASN A 98 -1.16 -8.43 -45.31
CA ASN A 98 -0.02 -8.19 -46.25
C ASN A 98 0.05 -6.86 -47.06
N ILE A 99 0.98 -5.90 -46.77
CA ILE A 99 2.42 -5.68 -47.22
C ILE A 99 2.51 -4.96 -48.60
N PRO A 100 3.42 -3.96 -48.93
CA PRO A 100 4.86 -3.81 -48.56
C PRO A 100 5.43 -2.39 -48.22
N SER A 101 6.74 -2.41 -47.92
CA SER A 101 7.75 -1.39 -47.57
C SER A 101 8.07 -0.29 -48.61
N GLU A 102 8.46 0.92 -48.15
CA GLU A 102 9.77 1.60 -48.37
C GLU A 102 9.79 3.10 -47.93
N SER A 103 10.92 3.47 -47.31
CA SER A 103 11.70 4.75 -47.25
C SER A 103 11.07 6.16 -47.16
N ASP A 104 11.59 6.89 -46.15
CA ASP A 104 12.14 8.26 -46.12
C ASP A 104 11.28 9.54 -46.17
N ASN A 105 11.52 10.33 -45.10
CA ASN A 105 11.57 11.79 -44.93
C ASN A 105 10.31 12.66 -44.79
N ASP A 106 10.25 13.28 -43.60
CA ASP A 106 9.96 14.68 -43.30
C ASP A 106 8.60 15.28 -43.69
N ASN A 107 7.69 15.40 -42.71
CA ASN A 107 7.46 16.67 -42.01
C ASN A 107 6.28 16.61 -41.03
N HIS A 108 6.55 17.11 -39.83
CA HIS A 108 5.70 17.87 -38.89
C HIS A 108 4.17 17.73 -38.83
N SER A 109 3.74 17.74 -37.55
CA SER A 109 2.43 18.11 -36.99
C SER A 109 1.48 16.94 -36.75
N TYR A 110 1.45 16.48 -35.49
CA TYR A 110 0.26 16.15 -34.68
C TYR A 110 0.76 15.60 -33.32
N LEU A 111 1.50 16.44 -32.60
CA LEU A 111 1.60 16.38 -31.14
C LEU A 111 0.76 17.55 -30.63
N GLU A 112 -0.46 17.26 -30.18
CA GLU A 112 -1.24 18.17 -29.32
C GLU A 112 -2.46 17.39 -28.83
N SER A 113 -2.33 16.77 -27.65
CA SER A 113 -3.45 16.50 -26.72
C SER A 113 -3.04 15.72 -25.48
N TYR A 114 -1.84 15.90 -24.92
CA TYR A 114 -1.58 15.57 -23.49
C TYR A 114 -0.57 16.52 -22.83
N ASP A 115 -0.37 17.71 -23.38
CA ASP A 115 0.33 18.82 -22.71
C ASP A 115 -0.66 19.97 -22.51
N ASN A 116 -1.42 19.94 -21.41
CA ASN A 116 -2.08 21.11 -20.86
C ASN A 116 -2.52 20.84 -19.42
N PHE A 117 -1.54 20.72 -18.53
CA PHE A 117 -1.70 21.10 -17.12
C PHE A 117 -0.37 21.68 -16.63
N LYS A 118 -0.07 22.91 -17.03
CA LYS A 118 0.78 23.80 -16.21
C LYS A 118 0.01 25.06 -15.85
N SER A 119 0.00 25.29 -14.54
CA SER A 119 0.00 26.57 -13.85
C SER A 119 -1.21 27.49 -14.08
N GLY A 120 -2.21 27.32 -13.22
CA GLY A 120 -3.15 28.38 -12.85
C GLY A 120 -3.17 28.50 -11.33
N ASP A 121 -2.68 29.63 -10.82
CA ASP A 121 -2.62 29.98 -9.40
C ASP A 121 -3.97 29.80 -8.71
N ASN A 122 -4.03 28.95 -7.69
CA ASN A 122 -5.04 29.03 -6.66
C ASN A 122 -4.32 29.19 -5.32
N VAL A 123 -4.25 30.45 -4.90
CA VAL A 123 -3.86 30.86 -3.55
C VAL A 123 -4.89 30.26 -2.58
N TYR A 124 -4.52 29.20 -1.89
CA TYR A 124 -5.09 28.86 -0.59
C TYR A 124 -4.00 29.12 0.45
N SER A 125 -4.25 30.11 1.29
CA SER A 125 -3.35 30.54 2.35
C SER A 125 -3.12 29.41 3.36
N ASP A 126 -1.85 29.04 3.52
CA ASP A 126 -1.35 28.29 4.65
C ASP A 126 -1.57 29.08 5.95
N ASN A 127 -2.14 28.43 6.95
CA ASN A 127 -2.03 28.84 8.35
C ASN A 127 -2.19 27.58 9.21
N TYR A 128 -1.07 26.95 9.53
CA TYR A 128 -0.95 26.23 10.80
C TYR A 128 0.35 26.67 11.46
N ASP A 129 0.18 27.44 12.53
CA ASP A 129 1.23 27.80 13.47
C ASP A 129 1.74 26.53 14.17
N ASP A 130 3.05 26.32 14.06
CA ASP A 130 3.83 25.51 14.98
C ASP A 130 3.79 26.14 16.38
N ASN A 131 3.30 25.40 17.37
CA ASN A 131 3.75 25.58 18.74
C ASN A 131 3.81 24.24 19.47
N ILE A 132 5.05 23.77 19.55
CA ILE A 132 5.56 22.80 20.52
C ILE A 132 5.45 23.40 21.93
N ASN A 133 4.92 22.62 22.87
CA ASN A 133 5.37 22.48 24.27
C ASN A 133 4.49 21.38 24.90
N SER A 134 4.99 20.15 25.06
CA SER A 134 5.77 19.68 26.22
C SER A 134 5.00 19.79 27.54
N ASP A 135 4.67 18.62 28.11
CA ASP A 135 4.56 18.25 29.54
C ASP A 135 3.33 17.34 29.76
N LYS A 136 3.57 16.04 29.86
CA LYS A 136 3.85 15.25 31.08
C LYS A 136 2.59 14.91 31.88
N ASP A 137 2.35 13.60 31.93
CA ASP A 137 1.88 12.79 33.05
C ASP A 137 0.66 13.25 33.85
N ASN A 138 -0.38 12.40 33.88
CA ASN A 138 -0.67 11.63 35.10
C ASN A 138 -1.77 10.60 34.83
N ASP A 139 -1.40 9.34 35.08
CA ASP A 139 -2.32 8.27 35.46
C ASP A 139 -3.21 8.70 36.63
N PHE A 140 -4.42 8.15 36.76
CA PHE A 140 -4.87 7.55 38.02
C PHE A 140 -6.16 6.75 37.84
N TYR A 141 -6.13 5.55 38.40
CA TYR A 141 -7.26 4.65 38.59
C TYR A 141 -8.14 5.10 39.78
N ASP A 142 -9.44 4.87 39.57
CA ASP A 142 -10.45 4.39 40.51
C ASP A 142 -11.07 5.27 41.62
N ASP A 143 -12.34 4.95 41.79
CA ASP A 143 -13.10 4.84 43.03
C ASP A 143 -14.00 5.98 43.56
N ASN A 144 -15.25 5.54 43.79
CA ASN A 144 -16.26 5.99 44.77
C ASN A 144 -17.10 7.23 44.46
N ILE A 145 -18.39 7.34 44.82
CA ILE A 145 -19.54 6.49 45.22
C ILE A 145 -20.64 7.54 45.51
N ASP A 146 -21.89 7.28 45.11
CA ASP A 146 -23.15 7.86 45.63
C ASP A 146 -23.37 9.41 45.60
N GLN A 147 -24.56 10.00 45.50
CA GLN A 147 -25.90 9.58 45.92
C GLN A 147 -26.96 10.53 45.28
N ASN A 148 -28.12 9.98 44.95
CA ASN A 148 -29.48 10.55 45.00
C ASN A 148 -29.76 12.00 44.54
N SER A 149 -30.70 12.18 43.60
CA SER A 149 -32.13 12.44 43.92
C SER A 149 -32.95 12.79 42.66
N GLU A 150 -34.24 12.49 42.79
CA GLU A 150 -35.34 12.39 41.81
C GLU A 150 -35.73 13.68 41.08
N SER A 151 -36.26 13.57 39.85
CA SER A 151 -37.67 13.92 39.53
C SER A 151 -38.01 13.75 38.04
N ASP A 152 -39.27 13.36 37.83
CA ASP A 152 -39.96 13.05 36.58
C ASP A 152 -39.96 14.18 35.52
N ASP A 153 -39.84 13.82 34.24
CA ASP A 153 -40.94 13.90 33.25
C ASP A 153 -40.43 13.86 31.80
N SER A 154 -41.28 13.32 30.91
CA SER A 154 -41.19 13.36 29.44
C SER A 154 -40.26 12.35 28.72
N ASN A 155 -40.78 11.12 28.63
CA ASN A 155 -40.56 10.19 27.52
C ASN A 155 -40.98 10.81 26.17
N GLU A 156 -40.19 11.71 25.59
CA GLU A 156 -40.29 12.04 24.15
C GLU A 156 -38.98 12.52 23.50
N TYR A 157 -37.85 12.58 24.22
CA TYR A 157 -36.55 12.99 23.66
C TYR A 157 -35.57 11.85 23.38
N VAL A 158 -35.89 10.60 23.77
CA VAL A 158 -35.00 9.44 23.62
C VAL A 158 -35.09 8.79 22.23
N ASN A 159 -36.10 9.12 21.42
CA ASN A 159 -36.33 8.50 20.11
C ASN A 159 -35.75 9.25 18.91
N GLU A 160 -35.21 10.46 19.06
CA GLU A 160 -34.48 11.15 17.98
C GLU A 160 -32.97 10.84 17.98
N LYS A 161 -32.33 10.69 19.16
CA LYS A 161 -30.92 10.31 19.24
C LYS A 161 -30.63 8.87 18.82
N LYS A 162 -31.62 7.98 18.86
CA LYS A 162 -31.51 6.60 18.33
C LYS A 162 -31.74 6.49 16.82
N LYS A 163 -32.26 7.54 16.17
CA LYS A 163 -32.37 7.61 14.70
C LYS A 163 -31.21 8.33 14.02
N LEU A 164 -30.32 8.97 14.77
CA LEU A 164 -29.14 9.67 14.22
C LEU A 164 -27.85 8.84 14.15
N ASN A 165 -27.81 7.63 14.76
CA ASN A 165 -26.61 6.77 14.82
C ASN A 165 -26.71 5.46 14.02
N LYS A 166 -27.49 5.44 12.93
CA LYS A 166 -27.48 4.36 11.92
C LYS A 166 -27.39 4.91 10.49
N LYS A 167 -26.50 5.88 10.25
CA LYS A 167 -25.83 5.97 8.95
C LYS A 167 -24.44 5.40 9.16
N LYS A 168 -24.25 4.11 8.87
CA LYS A 168 -22.91 3.60 8.54
C LYS A 168 -22.37 4.59 7.50
N LYS A 169 -21.32 5.37 7.83
CA LYS A 169 -20.57 6.08 6.79
C LYS A 169 -20.21 5.00 5.78
N ASN A 170 -20.69 5.15 4.55
CA ASN A 170 -20.29 4.26 3.49
C ASN A 170 -18.79 4.49 3.30
N ASN A 171 -17.93 3.65 3.90
CA ASN A 171 -16.50 3.57 3.59
C ASN A 171 -16.32 2.99 2.18
N LYS A 172 -17.03 3.55 1.19
CA LYS A 172 -16.79 3.20 -0.21
C LYS A 172 -15.60 4.04 -0.66
N PRO A 173 -14.60 3.44 -1.32
CA PRO A 173 -13.52 4.20 -1.91
C PRO A 173 -14.13 5.14 -2.96
N PHE A 174 -13.69 6.39 -2.96
CA PHE A 174 -14.18 7.45 -3.84
C PHE A 174 -13.00 8.19 -4.47
N PHE A 175 -12.19 7.44 -5.20
CA PHE A 175 -11.00 7.91 -5.90
C PHE A 175 -10.75 7.06 -7.15
N ASP A 176 -9.92 7.59 -8.05
CA ASP A 176 -9.51 6.89 -9.27
C ASP A 176 -8.27 6.01 -9.02
N SER A 177 -8.48 4.70 -8.97
CA SER A 177 -7.41 3.70 -8.84
C SER A 177 -6.97 3.12 -10.19
N THR A 178 -7.36 3.73 -11.31
CA THR A 178 -6.96 3.26 -12.65
C THR A 178 -5.45 3.16 -12.79
N MET A 179 -4.73 4.17 -12.29
CA MET A 179 -3.25 4.24 -12.29
C MET A 179 -2.70 4.56 -10.90
N SER A 180 -3.46 4.22 -9.85
CA SER A 180 -3.03 4.41 -8.47
C SER A 180 -3.21 3.11 -7.71
N GLY A 181 -2.21 2.75 -6.93
CA GLY A 181 -2.18 1.49 -6.23
C GLY A 181 -1.40 1.59 -4.93
N THR A 182 -1.27 0.45 -4.27
CA THR A 182 -0.41 0.31 -3.10
C THR A 182 0.15 -1.10 -3.01
N THR A 183 1.37 -1.21 -2.50
CA THR A 183 1.87 -2.46 -1.91
C THR A 183 1.04 -2.80 -0.66
N ALA A 184 1.16 -4.03 -0.19
CA ALA A 184 0.68 -4.36 1.14
C ALA A 184 1.53 -5.50 1.67
N THR A 185 2.31 -5.25 2.71
CA THR A 185 3.02 -6.29 3.46
C THR A 185 2.49 -6.30 4.87
N ILE A 186 1.84 -7.40 5.27
CA ILE A 186 1.15 -7.53 6.55
C ILE A 186 1.62 -8.77 7.30
N ILE A 187 1.81 -8.61 8.61
CA ILE A 187 2.20 -9.66 9.53
C ILE A 187 1.20 -9.70 10.69
N VAL A 188 0.61 -10.87 10.93
CA VAL A 188 -0.11 -11.15 12.17
C VAL A 188 0.79 -12.00 13.05
N HIS A 189 1.19 -11.45 14.19
CA HIS A 189 2.00 -12.11 15.19
C HIS A 189 1.09 -12.71 16.26
N LEU A 190 1.12 -14.04 16.37
CA LEU A 190 0.43 -14.84 17.37
C LEU A 190 1.40 -15.18 18.51
N PHE A 191 1.34 -14.42 19.61
CA PHE A 191 2.34 -14.51 20.68
C PHE A 191 2.33 -15.87 21.39
N LYS A 192 1.15 -16.45 21.64
CA LYS A 192 1.03 -17.73 22.36
C LYS A 192 1.47 -18.91 21.51
N GLU A 193 1.13 -18.87 20.23
CA GLU A 193 1.46 -19.88 19.24
C GLU A 193 2.89 -19.74 18.73
N LYS A 194 3.59 -18.66 19.09
CA LYS A 194 4.94 -18.30 18.61
C LYS A 194 4.99 -18.38 17.09
N LYS A 195 4.08 -17.68 16.44
CA LYS A 195 3.90 -17.78 14.99
C LYS A 195 3.65 -16.43 14.34
N LEU A 196 4.21 -16.24 13.16
CA LEU A 196 3.88 -15.14 12.26
C LEU A 196 3.07 -15.69 11.08
N TYR A 197 1.98 -15.03 10.76
CA TYR A 197 1.33 -15.13 9.46
C TYR A 197 1.74 -13.94 8.63
N VAL A 198 2.38 -14.18 7.49
CA VAL A 198 2.89 -13.13 6.60
C VAL A 198 2.13 -13.23 5.28
N ALA A 199 1.56 -12.12 4.82
CA ALA A 199 0.94 -12.03 3.51
C ALA A 199 1.37 -10.74 2.83
N TYR A 200 1.60 -10.78 1.51
CA TYR A 200 2.05 -9.59 0.82
C TYR A 200 1.74 -9.53 -0.69
N VAL A 201 1.66 -8.30 -1.20
CA VAL A 201 1.75 -7.93 -2.62
C VAL A 201 2.65 -6.71 -2.78
N GLY A 202 3.32 -6.58 -3.93
CA GLY A 202 4.28 -5.52 -4.20
C GLY A 202 5.71 -5.91 -3.80
N ASP A 203 6.51 -4.90 -3.50
CA ASP A 203 7.95 -4.99 -3.24
C ASP A 203 8.41 -4.23 -1.98
N SER A 204 7.47 -3.79 -1.13
CA SER A 204 7.79 -3.63 0.30
C SER A 204 8.13 -4.99 0.91
N ARG A 205 9.23 -5.07 1.66
CA ARG A 205 9.79 -6.35 2.14
C ARG A 205 9.75 -6.46 3.66
N ALA A 206 9.51 -7.67 4.15
CA ALA A 206 9.72 -8.06 5.54
C ALA A 206 10.91 -9.02 5.69
N VAL A 207 11.72 -8.80 6.71
CA VAL A 207 12.96 -9.54 7.00
C VAL A 207 12.99 -9.92 8.48
N LEU A 208 13.33 -11.17 8.77
CA LEU A 208 13.56 -11.69 10.10
C LEU A 208 15.05 -11.63 10.43
N GLY A 209 15.40 -10.91 11.48
CA GLY A 209 16.74 -10.88 12.05
C GLY A 209 16.95 -12.07 12.99
N LYS A 210 17.90 -12.94 12.66
CA LYS A 210 18.25 -14.14 13.43
C LYS A 210 19.61 -14.03 14.08
N LYS A 211 19.73 -14.49 15.32
CA LYS A 211 21.00 -14.57 16.03
C LYS A 211 22.03 -15.38 15.22
N LYS A 212 23.16 -14.75 14.91
CA LYS A 212 24.24 -15.40 14.19
C LYS A 212 25.02 -16.31 15.14
N LYS A 213 25.15 -17.60 14.81
CA LYS A 213 25.90 -18.55 15.64
C LYS A 213 27.37 -18.12 15.74
N GLY A 214 27.85 -17.92 16.96
CA GLY A 214 29.23 -17.52 17.24
C GLY A 214 29.51 -16.02 17.14
N SER A 215 28.49 -15.17 16.95
CA SER A 215 28.62 -13.71 17.01
C SER A 215 27.60 -13.14 18.00
N SER A 216 28.05 -12.26 18.89
CA SER A 216 27.17 -11.48 19.78
C SER A 216 26.72 -10.16 19.16
N ASN A 217 27.45 -9.65 18.16
CA ASN A 217 27.33 -8.27 17.71
C ASN A 217 26.69 -8.14 16.31
N LYS A 218 26.29 -9.26 15.69
CA LYS A 218 25.62 -9.27 14.39
C LYS A 218 24.55 -10.34 14.34
N ILE A 219 23.53 -10.08 13.52
CA ILE A 219 22.45 -11.01 13.22
C ILE A 219 22.41 -11.27 11.71
N ASP A 220 21.94 -12.45 11.33
CA ASP A 220 21.71 -12.85 9.94
C ASP A 220 20.30 -12.40 9.51
N ALA A 221 20.15 -11.95 8.27
CA ALA A 221 18.86 -11.65 7.67
C ALA A 221 18.23 -12.88 7.00
N VAL A 222 16.96 -13.14 7.30
CA VAL A 222 16.13 -14.12 6.60
C VAL A 222 14.92 -13.40 6.01
N GLU A 223 14.87 -13.32 4.67
CA GLU A 223 13.75 -12.70 3.97
C GLU A 223 12.45 -13.48 4.22
N LEU A 224 11.46 -12.81 4.81
CA LEU A 224 10.11 -13.35 5.02
C LEU A 224 9.21 -13.10 3.81
N THR A 225 9.65 -12.26 2.87
CA THR A 225 8.90 -11.95 1.65
C THR A 225 9.87 -11.85 0.49
N LYS A 226 9.41 -12.23 -0.70
CA LYS A 226 10.15 -12.08 -1.95
C LYS A 226 9.43 -11.10 -2.86
N ASP A 227 10.07 -9.98 -3.16
CA ASP A 227 9.51 -8.90 -3.97
C ASP A 227 8.88 -9.41 -5.28
N HIS A 228 7.69 -8.90 -5.59
CA HIS A 228 6.96 -9.23 -6.82
C HIS A 228 7.50 -8.44 -8.01
N LYS A 229 8.77 -8.65 -8.37
CA LYS A 229 9.41 -7.93 -9.48
C LYS A 229 8.89 -8.41 -10.86
N PRO A 230 8.57 -7.51 -11.81
CA PRO A 230 7.99 -7.84 -13.11
C PRO A 230 8.77 -8.83 -13.97
N ASN A 231 10.10 -8.88 -13.81
CA ASN A 231 10.99 -9.78 -14.56
C ASN A 231 11.10 -11.18 -13.97
N SER A 232 10.52 -11.44 -12.78
CA SER A 232 10.47 -12.78 -12.20
C SER A 232 9.74 -13.75 -13.12
N GLU A 233 10.22 -14.99 -13.23
CA GLU A 233 9.78 -15.93 -14.27
C GLU A 233 8.26 -16.15 -14.32
N GLY A 234 7.61 -16.40 -13.17
CA GLY A 234 6.17 -16.59 -13.08
C GLY A 234 5.37 -15.31 -13.35
N GLU A 235 5.82 -14.19 -12.78
CA GLU A 235 5.19 -12.87 -12.92
C GLU A 235 5.24 -12.40 -14.38
N LYS A 236 6.43 -12.45 -15.01
CA LYS A 236 6.62 -12.09 -16.42
C LYS A 236 5.77 -12.93 -17.35
N LYS A 237 5.70 -14.24 -17.12
CA LYS A 237 4.84 -15.14 -17.92
C LYS A 237 3.37 -14.75 -17.81
N ARG A 238 2.89 -14.44 -16.59
CA ARG A 238 1.51 -13.99 -16.36
C ARG A 238 1.24 -12.67 -17.09
N ILE A 239 2.10 -11.67 -16.92
CA ILE A 239 1.98 -10.34 -17.55
C ILE A 239 1.91 -10.45 -19.08
N ILE A 240 2.85 -11.17 -19.69
CA ILE A 240 2.88 -11.35 -21.16
C ILE A 240 1.63 -12.09 -21.65
N LYS A 241 1.18 -13.12 -20.92
CA LYS A 241 -0.02 -13.88 -21.25
C LYS A 241 -1.28 -13.00 -21.19
N SER A 242 -1.33 -12.03 -20.30
CA SER A 242 -2.42 -11.06 -20.16
C SER A 242 -2.31 -9.86 -21.12
N GLY A 243 -1.35 -9.86 -22.05
CA GLY A 243 -1.20 -8.80 -23.05
C GLY A 243 -0.38 -7.58 -22.59
N GLY A 244 0.20 -7.64 -21.38
CA GLY A 244 1.18 -6.66 -20.90
C GLY A 244 2.57 -6.89 -21.51
N GLN A 245 3.46 -5.95 -21.26
CA GLN A 245 4.88 -6.03 -21.58
C GLN A 245 5.73 -5.71 -20.36
N VAL A 246 6.89 -6.38 -20.24
CA VAL A 246 7.87 -6.16 -19.18
C VAL A 246 9.13 -5.61 -19.83
N LEU A 247 9.46 -4.36 -19.51
CA LEU A 247 10.60 -3.64 -20.08
C LEU A 247 11.40 -2.97 -18.95
N LYS A 248 12.71 -2.87 -19.14
CA LYS A 248 13.56 -1.99 -18.35
C LYS A 248 13.94 -0.83 -19.27
N LEU A 249 13.51 0.38 -18.96
CA LEU A 249 13.83 1.54 -19.78
C LEU A 249 15.30 1.94 -19.57
N GLU A 250 15.85 2.70 -20.50
CA GLU A 250 17.19 3.24 -20.33
C GLU A 250 17.23 4.20 -19.15
N GLY A 251 18.19 4.00 -18.23
CA GLY A 251 18.29 4.77 -16.99
C GLY A 251 17.46 4.26 -15.82
N ASP A 252 16.44 3.42 -16.04
CA ASP A 252 15.69 2.80 -14.93
C ASP A 252 16.55 1.78 -14.18
N ILE A 253 16.38 1.68 -12.85
CA ILE A 253 16.89 0.56 -12.06
C ILE A 253 15.95 -0.67 -12.16
N PRO A 254 14.62 -0.55 -11.93
CA PRO A 254 13.73 -1.71 -11.98
C PRO A 254 13.21 -2.03 -13.39
N TYR A 255 12.75 -3.27 -13.58
CA TYR A 255 11.86 -3.61 -14.69
C TYR A 255 10.45 -3.11 -14.37
N ARG A 256 9.74 -2.64 -15.39
CA ARG A 256 8.38 -2.11 -15.28
C ARG A 256 7.37 -2.85 -16.14
N VAL A 257 6.11 -2.81 -15.72
CA VAL A 257 4.94 -3.33 -16.46
C VAL A 257 4.28 -2.21 -17.25
N PHE A 258 4.09 -2.43 -18.55
CA PHE A 258 3.39 -1.53 -19.43
C PHE A 258 2.31 -2.24 -20.25
N LEU A 259 1.33 -1.48 -20.72
CA LEU A 259 0.48 -1.89 -21.83
C LEU A 259 1.32 -1.95 -23.10
N LYS A 260 1.07 -2.95 -23.96
CA LYS A 260 1.84 -3.15 -25.19
C LYS A 260 1.88 -1.89 -26.07
N ASN A 261 3.07 -1.52 -26.53
CA ASN A 261 3.33 -0.32 -27.36
C ASN A 261 2.95 1.01 -26.69
N LYS A 262 2.85 1.05 -25.36
CA LYS A 262 2.60 2.25 -24.56
C LYS A 262 3.61 2.30 -23.41
N PHE A 263 3.82 3.50 -22.87
CA PHE A 263 4.68 3.73 -21.70
C PHE A 263 3.88 3.93 -20.39
N TYR A 264 2.65 3.40 -20.33
CA TYR A 264 1.84 3.36 -19.10
C TYR A 264 1.33 1.93 -18.85
N PRO A 265 1.03 1.54 -17.60
CA PRO A 265 1.11 2.35 -16.38
C PRO A 265 2.54 2.54 -15.83
N GLY A 266 3.51 1.68 -16.20
CA GLY A 266 4.90 1.84 -15.77
C GLY A 266 5.19 1.36 -14.35
N LEU A 267 4.49 0.33 -13.89
CA LEU A 267 4.58 -0.18 -12.52
C LEU A 267 5.88 -0.97 -12.31
N ALA A 268 6.65 -0.64 -11.27
CA ALA A 268 7.91 -1.33 -10.90
C ALA A 268 7.67 -2.70 -10.24
N MET A 269 6.41 -3.01 -9.92
CA MET A 269 5.96 -4.25 -9.29
C MET A 269 4.91 -4.97 -10.14
N SER A 270 4.71 -6.27 -9.88
CA SER A 270 3.81 -7.15 -10.64
C SER A 270 2.56 -7.59 -9.88
N ARG A 271 2.44 -7.19 -8.62
CA ARG A 271 1.27 -7.38 -7.77
C ARG A 271 1.05 -6.13 -6.94
N ALA A 272 -0.20 -5.69 -6.82
CA ALA A 272 -0.60 -4.50 -6.08
C ALA A 272 -2.10 -4.55 -5.76
N ILE A 273 -2.54 -3.77 -4.78
CA ILE A 273 -3.96 -3.44 -4.58
C ILE A 273 -4.22 -2.09 -5.26
N GLY A 274 -5.37 -1.90 -5.93
CA GLY A 274 -5.58 -0.79 -6.86
C GLY A 274 -5.04 -1.12 -8.26
N ASP A 275 -4.51 -0.14 -8.98
CA ASP A 275 -4.01 -0.26 -10.36
C ASP A 275 -4.93 -1.06 -11.27
N THR A 276 -6.19 -0.65 -11.38
CA THR A 276 -7.19 -1.44 -12.11
C THR A 276 -6.85 -1.57 -13.59
N LEU A 277 -6.16 -0.60 -14.19
CA LEU A 277 -5.59 -0.74 -15.53
C LEU A 277 -4.46 -1.77 -15.58
N GLY A 278 -3.60 -1.80 -14.57
CA GLY A 278 -2.55 -2.82 -14.43
C GLY A 278 -3.13 -4.23 -14.35
N HIS A 279 -4.27 -4.38 -13.67
CA HIS A 279 -4.95 -5.68 -13.55
C HIS A 279 -5.43 -6.23 -14.90
N GLN A 280 -5.75 -5.37 -15.87
CA GLN A 280 -6.09 -5.79 -17.23
C GLN A 280 -4.90 -6.40 -18.00
N ILE A 281 -3.67 -6.15 -17.54
CA ILE A 281 -2.42 -6.58 -18.20
C ILE A 281 -1.55 -7.50 -17.32
N GLY A 282 -2.14 -8.10 -16.29
CA GLY A 282 -1.52 -9.18 -15.52
C GLY A 282 -0.91 -8.79 -14.17
N ILE A 283 -1.13 -7.56 -13.69
CA ILE A 283 -1.04 -7.26 -12.26
C ILE A 283 -2.14 -8.02 -11.52
N ILE A 284 -1.86 -8.51 -10.32
CA ILE A 284 -2.83 -9.21 -9.48
C ILE A 284 -2.73 -8.73 -8.03
N SER A 285 -3.84 -8.83 -7.30
CA SER A 285 -3.92 -8.53 -5.87
C SER A 285 -3.88 -9.78 -4.99
N GLU A 286 -3.77 -10.98 -5.58
CA GLU A 286 -3.62 -12.22 -4.82
C GLU A 286 -2.26 -12.25 -4.09
N PRO A 287 -2.25 -12.34 -2.75
CA PRO A 287 -1.03 -12.28 -1.97
C PRO A 287 -0.30 -13.62 -1.98
N ASP A 288 1.02 -13.55 -1.93
CA ASP A 288 1.79 -14.68 -1.41
C ASP A 288 1.60 -14.74 0.12
N PHE A 289 1.54 -15.96 0.67
CA PHE A 289 1.25 -16.21 2.08
C PHE A 289 2.22 -17.25 2.65
N MET A 290 2.69 -17.04 3.87
CA MET A 290 3.46 -18.03 4.63
C MET A 290 3.20 -17.99 6.14
N GLU A 291 3.46 -19.13 6.77
CA GLU A 291 3.49 -19.27 8.22
C GLU A 291 4.93 -19.48 8.69
N VAL A 292 5.34 -18.74 9.71
CA VAL A 292 6.70 -18.80 10.27
C VAL A 292 6.58 -19.10 11.75
N ASN A 293 7.22 -20.17 12.22
CA ASN A 293 7.34 -20.43 13.65
C ASN A 293 8.51 -19.62 14.21
N ILE A 294 8.29 -19.01 15.38
CA ILE A 294 9.26 -18.17 16.09
C ILE A 294 10.02 -19.04 17.08
N ASP A 295 11.35 -18.93 17.03
CA ASP A 295 12.28 -19.44 18.02
C ASP A 295 12.73 -18.29 18.93
N ASP A 296 12.23 -18.21 20.16
CA ASP A 296 12.54 -17.10 21.10
C ASP A 296 14.03 -16.96 21.47
N ASP A 297 14.87 -17.94 21.13
CA ASP A 297 16.31 -17.94 21.42
C ASP A 297 17.15 -17.55 20.19
N GLU A 298 16.62 -17.74 18.97
CA GLU A 298 17.28 -17.40 17.70
C GLU A 298 16.64 -16.19 16.99
N ASP A 299 15.33 -15.98 17.08
CA ASP A 299 14.58 -14.92 16.39
C ASP A 299 14.54 -13.64 17.21
N ILE A 300 15.15 -12.59 16.68
CA ILE A 300 15.43 -11.35 17.43
C ILE A 300 14.42 -10.26 17.09
N LEU A 301 14.31 -9.92 15.80
CA LEU A 301 13.47 -8.83 15.33
C LEU A 301 12.89 -9.10 13.96
N VAL A 302 11.77 -8.46 13.65
CA VAL A 302 11.21 -8.35 12.31
C VAL A 302 11.35 -6.90 11.85
N LEU A 303 11.85 -6.72 10.64
CA LEU A 303 11.97 -5.43 9.97
C LEU A 303 11.08 -5.43 8.73
N ILE A 304 10.17 -4.48 8.63
CA ILE A 304 9.34 -4.24 7.45
C ILE A 304 9.69 -2.85 6.92
N CYS A 305 10.01 -2.72 5.63
CA CYS A 305 10.23 -1.41 5.02
C CYS A 305 9.58 -1.31 3.63
N SER A 306 9.32 -0.08 3.16
CA SER A 306 9.08 0.20 1.73
C SER A 306 10.34 -0.02 0.90
N ASP A 307 10.21 -0.08 -0.43
CA ASP A 307 11.35 -0.20 -1.36
C ASP A 307 12.27 1.03 -1.34
N GLY A 308 11.77 2.18 -0.86
CA GLY A 308 12.61 3.32 -0.48
C GLY A 308 13.82 2.92 0.39
N VAL A 309 13.73 1.88 1.23
CA VAL A 309 14.92 1.32 1.90
C VAL A 309 15.65 0.29 1.02
N TRP A 310 14.91 -0.64 0.43
CA TRP A 310 15.47 -1.84 -0.18
C TRP A 310 16.17 -1.61 -1.52
N GLU A 311 15.98 -0.45 -2.14
CA GLU A 311 16.66 -0.10 -3.40
C GLU A 311 18.18 -0.02 -3.22
N PHE A 312 18.64 0.58 -2.11
CA PHE A 312 20.07 0.85 -1.85
C PHE A 312 20.61 0.27 -0.55
N ILE A 313 19.78 -0.40 0.26
CA ILE A 313 20.21 -1.05 1.51
C ILE A 313 19.81 -2.52 1.46
N SER A 314 20.80 -3.40 1.64
CA SER A 314 20.55 -4.84 1.66
C SER A 314 19.83 -5.29 2.94
N SER A 315 19.12 -6.42 2.87
CA SER A 315 18.43 -6.97 4.06
C SER A 315 19.39 -7.26 5.22
N GLU A 316 20.58 -7.79 4.96
CA GLU A 316 21.61 -8.05 5.97
C GLU A 316 22.09 -6.74 6.63
N GLU A 317 22.32 -5.71 5.83
CA GLU A 317 22.76 -4.40 6.34
C GLU A 317 21.67 -3.76 7.20
N ALA A 318 20.43 -3.69 6.70
CA ALA A 318 19.33 -3.05 7.39
C ALA A 318 19.03 -3.67 8.76
N VAL A 319 18.98 -5.02 8.87
CA VAL A 319 18.74 -5.67 10.17
C VAL A 319 19.87 -5.43 11.17
N ASN A 320 21.11 -5.33 10.71
CA ASN A 320 22.25 -5.05 11.58
C ASN A 320 22.27 -3.58 12.03
N MET A 321 21.89 -2.63 11.18
CA MET A 321 21.71 -1.23 11.59
C MET A 321 20.69 -1.08 12.73
N ILE A 322 19.57 -1.83 12.67
CA ILE A 322 18.58 -1.86 13.75
C ILE A 322 19.17 -2.54 15.00
N TYR A 323 19.85 -3.67 14.83
CA TYR A 323 20.37 -4.47 15.94
C TYR A 323 21.48 -3.75 16.73
N GLU A 324 22.34 -2.99 16.06
CA GLU A 324 23.47 -2.27 16.68
C GLU A 324 23.03 -1.23 17.72
N TYR A 325 21.83 -0.66 17.58
CA TYR A 325 21.26 0.29 18.54
C TYR A 325 20.70 -0.39 19.79
N GLY A 326 20.33 -1.66 19.69
CA GLY A 326 19.70 -2.43 20.78
C GLY A 326 18.20 -2.16 20.95
N TYR A 327 17.59 -2.91 21.86
CA TYR A 327 16.14 -2.93 22.09
C TYR A 327 15.58 -1.54 22.47
N ASP A 328 16.24 -0.85 23.41
CA ASP A 328 15.71 0.39 23.99
C ASP A 328 15.80 1.61 23.06
N LYS A 329 16.58 1.51 21.98
CA LYS A 329 16.79 2.59 21.01
C LYS A 329 16.25 2.25 19.62
N VAL A 330 15.28 1.35 19.54
CA VAL A 330 14.70 0.89 18.27
C VAL A 330 14.13 2.04 17.43
N GLN A 331 13.60 3.09 18.08
CA GLN A 331 13.11 4.29 17.41
C GLN A 331 14.25 5.05 16.72
N ASP A 332 15.33 5.37 17.47
CA ASP A 332 16.52 6.03 16.92
C ASP A 332 17.15 5.20 15.80
N ALA A 333 17.12 3.87 15.92
CA ALA A 333 17.65 2.95 14.91
C ALA A 333 16.83 2.99 13.61
N ALA A 334 15.50 3.02 13.71
CA ALA A 334 14.61 3.13 12.56
C ALA A 334 14.77 4.49 11.85
N GLU A 335 14.90 5.57 12.62
CA GLU A 335 15.18 6.92 12.08
C GLU A 335 16.54 6.98 11.40
N ASN A 336 17.56 6.33 11.98
CA ASN A 336 18.88 6.23 11.38
C ASN A 336 18.86 5.44 10.07
N LEU A 337 18.15 4.31 10.01
CA LEU A 337 17.98 3.53 8.79
C LEU A 337 17.26 4.34 7.70
N ALA A 338 16.21 5.08 8.06
CA ALA A 338 15.49 5.94 7.12
C ALA A 338 16.40 7.07 6.58
N LYS A 339 17.18 7.71 7.45
CA LYS A 339 18.14 8.74 7.06
C LYS A 339 19.24 8.19 6.14
N GLU A 340 19.81 7.03 6.46
CA GLU A 340 20.83 6.40 5.62
C GLU A 340 20.28 6.06 4.23
N SER A 341 19.03 5.57 4.16
CA SER A 341 18.35 5.33 2.89
C SER A 341 18.20 6.62 2.09
N TRP A 342 17.72 7.70 2.72
CA TRP A 342 17.62 9.02 2.11
C TRP A 342 18.97 9.51 1.55
N ASP A 343 20.04 9.42 2.34
CA ASP A 343 21.37 9.85 1.94
C ASP A 343 21.89 9.05 0.72
N ARG A 344 21.57 7.75 0.64
CA ARG A 344 21.90 6.91 -0.53
C ARG A 344 21.10 7.27 -1.76
N TRP A 345 19.79 7.51 -1.63
CA TRP A 345 18.97 8.02 -2.73
C TRP A 345 19.55 9.31 -3.32
N LEU A 346 19.90 10.30 -2.50
CA LEU A 346 20.52 11.54 -2.99
C LEU A 346 21.86 11.31 -3.70
N SER A 347 22.61 10.28 -3.31
CA SER A 347 23.91 9.97 -3.91
C SER A 347 23.81 9.22 -5.24
N GLU A 348 22.79 8.38 -5.41
CA GLU A 348 22.58 7.54 -6.60
C GLU A 348 21.63 8.20 -7.61
N GLU A 349 20.60 8.90 -7.13
CA GLU A 349 19.51 9.51 -7.88
C GLU A 349 19.40 11.00 -7.51
N GLU A 350 20.26 11.84 -8.11
CA GLU A 350 20.55 13.24 -7.74
C GLU A 350 19.36 14.11 -7.25
N ASN A 351 18.15 13.92 -7.79
CA ASN A 351 17.00 14.79 -7.54
C ASN A 351 15.71 14.04 -7.15
N ILE A 352 15.76 12.73 -6.92
CA ILE A 352 14.57 11.92 -6.61
C ILE A 352 14.88 11.04 -5.41
N VAL A 353 14.04 11.16 -4.38
CA VAL A 353 14.02 10.24 -3.23
C VAL A 353 12.63 9.69 -3.14
N ASP A 354 12.52 8.37 -2.97
CA ASP A 354 11.25 7.70 -2.78
C ASP A 354 10.71 7.91 -1.35
N ASP A 355 9.45 7.56 -1.12
CA ASP A 355 8.88 7.55 0.23
C ASP A 355 9.50 6.41 1.07
N ILE A 356 10.07 6.77 2.22
CA ILE A 356 10.79 5.85 3.10
C ILE A 356 9.96 5.55 4.34
N THR A 357 9.54 4.28 4.48
CA THR A 357 8.84 3.79 5.68
C THR A 357 9.63 2.64 6.30
N VAL A 358 9.86 2.71 7.62
CA VAL A 358 10.58 1.68 8.40
C VAL A 358 9.71 1.26 9.58
N GLN A 359 9.56 -0.04 9.80
CA GLN A 359 8.94 -0.61 10.99
C GLN A 359 9.81 -1.74 11.54
N ALA A 360 10.39 -1.53 12.72
CA ALA A 360 11.20 -2.52 13.43
C ALA A 360 10.46 -3.05 14.66
N ILE A 361 10.38 -4.37 14.80
CA ILE A 361 9.66 -5.06 15.88
C ILE A 361 10.59 -6.09 16.52
N TYR A 362 11.03 -5.87 17.76
CA TYR A 362 11.68 -6.91 18.54
C TYR A 362 10.67 -7.97 18.99
N LEU A 363 10.98 -9.25 18.75
CA LEU A 363 10.06 -10.37 19.01
C LEU A 363 10.11 -10.87 20.46
N SER A 364 11.17 -10.54 21.20
CA SER A 364 11.40 -11.05 22.55
C SER A 364 11.84 -9.96 23.52
N ASP A 365 11.11 -9.87 24.64
CA ASP A 365 11.44 -9.00 25.77
C ASP A 365 12.70 -9.46 26.53
N LYS A 366 13.21 -10.68 26.29
CA LYS A 366 14.48 -11.14 26.87
C LYS A 366 15.64 -10.19 26.54
N LEU A 367 15.53 -9.43 25.46
CA LEU A 367 16.53 -8.47 25.01
C LEU A 367 16.53 -7.16 25.82
N LYS A 368 15.45 -6.84 26.55
CA LYS A 368 15.39 -5.67 27.46
C LYS A 368 16.44 -5.71 28.57
N ASN A 369 16.81 -6.91 29.02
CA ASN A 369 17.66 -7.11 30.18
C ASN A 369 19.14 -7.36 29.83
N ASN A 370 19.51 -7.34 28.55
CA ASN A 370 20.88 -7.61 28.10
C ASN A 370 21.73 -6.34 27.91
N ASN A 371 21.34 -5.22 28.53
CA ASN A 371 22.12 -3.96 28.53
C ASN A 371 23.40 -4.00 29.39
N GLU A 372 23.87 -5.18 29.77
CA GLU A 372 25.24 -5.38 30.25
C GLU A 372 26.05 -6.07 29.15
N ILE A 373 26.55 -5.30 28.19
CA ILE A 373 27.70 -5.69 27.35
C ILE A 373 28.75 -4.58 27.42
#